data_AF-A0A7G8VNQ2-F1
#
_entry.id   AF-A0A7G8VNQ2-F1
#
_cell.length_a   1.000
_cell.length_b   1.000
_cell.length_c   1.000
_cell.angle_alpha   90.00
_cell.angle_beta   90.00
_cell.angle_gamma   90.00
#
_symmetry.space_group_name_H-M   'P 1'
#
loop_
_entity.id
_entity.type
_entity.pdbx_description
1 polymer ?
#
loop_
_entity_poly.entity_id
_entity_poly.type
_entity_poly.pdbx_seq_one_letter_code
_entity_poly.pdbx_strand_id
1 'polypeptide(L)'
;MPTMHPNTFSSFRAPALLLGLVSALVLAGCGSTSRRVNYEPEEFGSTTTHTRNYEATEAQTCEAARRALLSQGYMITAANADLVTGRKSFQPAAEVHVEVEFRIVCAREGGKSSKQQSTVAFATALQDRYGIKKVNNSASLGVGAIGSLSLPFSGSDDAMVKVASETLTDERFYDRFFALLDRFLEGPEGEAEAPIETETPAASSPTAAPAAAPATTFPVNSSPNRG
;
A
#
# COMPACT_ATOMS: atom_id res chain seq x y z
N MET A 1 24.90 21.25 -88.05
CA MET A 1 25.53 20.18 -87.23
C MET A 1 26.97 20.57 -86.99
N PRO A 2 27.59 20.28 -85.84
CA PRO A 2 27.02 19.78 -84.57
C PRO A 2 26.27 20.95 -83.84
N THR A 3 26.10 21.10 -82.52
CA THR A 3 26.48 20.33 -81.31
C THR A 3 25.41 20.54 -80.20
N MET A 4 25.24 19.56 -79.30
CA MET A 4 24.62 19.76 -77.97
C MET A 4 25.71 19.88 -76.90
N HIS A 5 25.45 20.65 -75.84
CA HIS A 5 26.19 20.53 -74.57
C HIS A 5 25.20 20.13 -73.46
N PRO A 6 25.47 19.07 -72.67
CA PRO A 6 24.58 18.64 -71.59
C PRO A 6 24.75 19.52 -70.36
N ASN A 7 23.64 19.81 -69.68
CA ASN A 7 23.63 20.61 -68.45
C ASN A 7 24.04 19.74 -67.25
N THR A 8 25.22 19.98 -66.68
CA THR A 8 25.89 19.05 -65.76
C THR A 8 25.63 19.30 -64.28
N PHE A 9 25.17 18.25 -63.59
CA PHE A 9 25.35 17.95 -62.17
C PHE A 9 24.72 18.87 -61.09
N SER A 10 23.40 18.74 -60.96
CA SER A 10 22.72 18.88 -59.66
C SER A 10 23.06 17.71 -58.72
N SER A 11 24.30 17.64 -58.22
CA SER A 11 24.78 16.51 -57.38
C SER A 11 25.22 16.89 -55.97
N PHE A 12 25.47 18.17 -55.68
CA PHE A 12 25.93 18.63 -54.36
C PHE A 12 24.82 18.81 -53.31
N ARG A 13 23.53 18.70 -53.67
CA ARG A 13 22.41 18.85 -52.73
C ARG A 13 22.06 17.59 -51.93
N ALA A 14 22.40 16.40 -52.43
CA ALA A 14 22.11 15.13 -51.76
C ALA A 14 22.87 14.91 -50.43
N PRO A 15 24.20 15.13 -50.33
CA PRO A 15 24.92 14.86 -49.08
C PRO A 15 24.55 15.85 -47.95
N ALA A 16 24.22 17.10 -48.29
CA ALA A 16 23.81 18.11 -47.32
C ALA A 16 22.47 17.77 -46.63
N LEU A 17 21.51 17.23 -47.40
CA LEU A 17 20.21 16.80 -46.86
C LEU A 17 20.33 15.58 -45.94
N LEU A 18 21.17 14.61 -46.29
CA LEU A 18 21.42 13.42 -45.45
C LEU A 18 22.11 13.80 -44.13
N LEU A 19 23.09 14.70 -44.16
CA LEU A 19 23.79 15.14 -42.95
C LEU A 19 22.85 15.88 -41.98
N GLY A 20 21.97 16.74 -42.51
CA GLY A 20 20.94 17.43 -41.72
C GLY A 20 19.93 16.47 -41.07
N LEU A 21 19.48 15.44 -41.80
CA LEU A 21 18.55 14.43 -41.27
C LEU A 21 19.18 13.61 -40.13
N VAL A 22 20.45 13.22 -40.26
CA VAL A 22 21.18 12.49 -39.20
C VAL A 22 21.36 13.37 -37.96
N SER A 23 21.73 14.65 -38.11
CA SER A 23 21.80 15.58 -36.97
C SER A 23 20.47 15.74 -36.24
N ALA A 24 19.33 15.74 -36.95
CA ALA A 24 18.02 15.82 -36.33
C ALA A 24 17.67 14.56 -35.50
N LEU A 25 18.03 13.37 -35.98
CA LEU A 25 17.84 12.12 -35.22
C LEU A 25 18.71 12.07 -33.95
N VAL A 26 19.94 12.57 -33.99
CA VAL A 26 20.84 12.57 -32.82
C VAL A 26 20.34 13.51 -31.72
N LEU A 27 19.75 14.67 -32.06
CA LEU A 27 19.17 15.58 -31.06
C LEU A 27 17.90 15.03 -30.39
N ALA A 28 17.13 14.17 -31.05
CA ALA A 28 15.94 13.55 -30.46
C ALA A 28 16.27 12.58 -29.30
N GLY A 29 17.50 12.09 -29.21
CA GLY A 29 17.94 11.16 -28.14
C GLY A 29 18.36 11.82 -26.83
N CYS A 30 18.59 13.14 -26.80
CA CYS A 30 19.12 13.83 -25.61
C CYS A 30 18.03 14.42 -24.68
N GLY A 31 16.76 14.09 -24.92
CA GLY A 31 15.64 14.40 -24.06
C GLY A 31 15.63 13.57 -22.77
N SER A 32 16.66 13.72 -21.93
CA SER A 32 16.63 13.21 -20.56
C SER A 32 15.48 13.89 -19.81
N THR A 33 14.37 13.18 -19.70
CA THR A 33 13.25 13.56 -18.84
C THR A 33 13.72 13.42 -17.39
N SER A 34 14.39 14.47 -16.91
CA SER A 34 14.46 14.76 -15.49
C SER A 34 13.01 14.77 -15.01
N ARG A 35 12.62 13.71 -14.30
CA ARG A 35 11.28 13.55 -13.72
C ARG A 35 11.07 14.74 -12.82
N ARG A 36 10.38 15.76 -13.33
CA ARG A 36 9.91 16.86 -12.52
C ARG A 36 9.06 16.23 -11.44
N VAL A 37 9.47 16.44 -10.19
CA VAL A 37 8.61 16.18 -9.04
C VAL A 37 7.47 17.18 -9.17
N ASN A 38 6.38 16.75 -9.82
CA ASN A 38 5.18 17.55 -9.91
C ASN A 38 4.56 17.52 -8.52
N TYR A 39 4.86 18.55 -7.74
CA TYR A 39 4.16 18.80 -6.49
C TYR A 39 2.76 19.27 -6.88
N GLU A 40 1.84 18.31 -6.96
CA GLU A 40 0.43 18.60 -7.19
C GLU A 40 -0.06 19.46 -6.02
N PRO A 41 -0.57 20.68 -6.26
CA PRO A 41 -0.99 21.55 -5.17
C PRO A 41 -2.20 20.95 -4.44
N GLU A 42 -2.20 21.05 -3.12
CA GLU A 42 -3.27 20.55 -2.23
C GLU A 42 -4.65 21.13 -2.63
N GLU A 43 -5.49 20.35 -3.32
CA GLU A 43 -6.89 20.70 -3.55
C GLU A 43 -7.74 20.32 -2.33
N PHE A 44 -7.85 21.27 -1.39
CA PHE A 44 -8.78 21.21 -0.24
C PHE A 44 -10.29 21.15 -0.63
N GLY A 45 -10.62 20.98 -1.91
CA GLY A 45 -11.98 20.85 -2.44
C GLY A 45 -12.50 19.41 -2.54
N SER A 46 -11.62 18.41 -2.62
CA SER A 46 -11.99 17.00 -2.81
C SER A 46 -12.40 16.32 -1.49
N THR A 47 -13.48 16.84 -0.88
CA THR A 47 -14.00 16.37 0.41
C THR A 47 -14.51 14.92 0.40
N THR A 48 -14.71 14.33 -0.78
CA THR A 48 -15.20 12.96 -0.95
C THR A 48 -14.10 11.93 -1.15
N THR A 49 -12.92 12.24 -1.71
CA THR A 49 -11.94 11.18 -2.06
C THR A 49 -11.40 10.45 -0.82
N HIS A 50 -11.20 11.18 0.27
CA HIS A 50 -10.61 10.66 1.50
C HIS A 50 -11.64 10.35 2.61
N THR A 51 -12.94 10.51 2.33
CA THR A 51 -13.97 10.53 3.40
C THR A 51 -15.28 9.87 2.97
N ARG A 52 -15.89 9.11 3.89
CA ARG A 52 -17.27 8.56 3.77
C ARG A 52 -17.99 8.67 5.12
N ASN A 53 -19.31 8.84 5.08
CA ASN A 53 -20.18 8.87 6.26
C ASN A 53 -20.91 7.53 6.39
N TYR A 54 -21.13 7.08 7.63
CA TYR A 54 -21.68 5.77 7.98
C TYR A 54 -22.72 5.90 9.09
N GLU A 55 -23.88 5.24 8.94
CA GLU A 55 -24.89 5.09 10.00
C GLU A 55 -24.50 3.99 11.00
N ALA A 56 -23.26 4.05 11.50
CA ALA A 56 -22.68 3.10 12.43
C ALA A 56 -21.90 3.81 13.54
N THR A 57 -21.61 3.10 14.63
CA THR A 57 -20.70 3.59 15.67
C THR A 57 -19.26 3.69 15.16
N GLU A 58 -18.43 4.50 15.82
CA GLU A 58 -16.99 4.63 15.53
C GLU A 58 -16.32 3.25 15.57
N ALA A 59 -16.60 2.49 16.62
CA ALA A 59 -16.07 1.14 16.83
C ALA A 59 -16.47 0.17 15.71
N GLN A 60 -17.73 0.16 15.27
CA GLN A 60 -18.18 -0.70 14.15
C GLN A 60 -17.49 -0.30 12.83
N THR A 61 -17.43 1.00 12.55
CA THR A 61 -16.81 1.54 11.33
C THR A 61 -15.33 1.19 11.25
N CYS A 62 -14.61 1.34 12.37
CA CYS A 62 -13.19 1.01 12.43
C CYS A 62 -12.93 -0.50 12.49
N GLU A 63 -13.84 -1.31 13.07
CA GLU A 63 -13.72 -2.77 13.01
C GLU A 63 -13.91 -3.30 11.57
N ALA A 64 -14.88 -2.75 10.83
CA ALA A 64 -15.05 -3.03 9.40
C ALA A 64 -13.84 -2.58 8.57
N ALA A 65 -13.28 -1.39 8.84
CA ALA A 65 -12.06 -0.91 8.21
C ALA A 65 -10.86 -1.85 8.49
N ARG A 66 -10.74 -2.37 9.72
CA ARG A 66 -9.72 -3.38 10.09
C ARG A 66 -9.88 -4.66 9.27
N ARG A 67 -11.11 -5.17 9.11
CA ARG A 67 -11.39 -6.34 8.25
C ARG A 67 -11.07 -6.04 6.78
N ALA A 68 -11.41 -4.85 6.28
CA ALA A 68 -11.07 -4.42 4.93
C ALA A 68 -9.56 -4.44 4.67
N LEU A 69 -8.75 -3.84 5.56
CA LEU A 69 -7.29 -3.85 5.48
C LEU A 69 -6.71 -5.28 5.53
N LEU A 70 -7.16 -6.12 6.47
CA LEU A 70 -6.74 -7.51 6.57
C LEU A 70 -7.07 -8.31 5.29
N SER A 71 -8.26 -8.09 4.70
CA SER A 71 -8.66 -8.75 3.45
C SER A 71 -7.77 -8.39 2.25
N GLN A 72 -7.10 -7.25 2.30
CA GLN A 72 -6.14 -6.80 1.28
C GLN A 72 -4.68 -7.15 1.62
N GLY A 73 -4.43 -7.91 2.69
CA GLY A 73 -3.10 -8.33 3.11
C GLY A 73 -2.26 -7.22 3.74
N TYR A 74 -2.89 -6.22 4.37
CA TYR A 74 -2.18 -5.29 5.26
C TYR A 74 -1.98 -5.94 6.64
N MET A 75 -0.78 -5.78 7.20
CA MET A 75 -0.50 -6.11 8.60
C MET A 75 -0.94 -4.93 9.47
N ILE A 76 -1.86 -5.15 10.42
CA ILE A 76 -2.33 -4.11 11.33
C ILE A 76 -1.20 -3.71 12.29
N THR A 77 -0.89 -2.42 12.35
CA THR A 77 0.14 -1.83 13.23
C THR A 77 -0.47 -1.15 14.46
N ALA A 78 -1.68 -0.62 14.33
CA ALA A 78 -2.48 -0.09 15.44
C ALA A 78 -3.99 -0.30 15.17
N ALA A 79 -4.77 -0.60 16.20
CA ALA A 79 -6.23 -0.64 16.11
C ALA A 79 -6.87 -0.38 17.48
N ASN A 80 -7.84 0.52 17.52
CA ASN A 80 -8.71 0.80 18.67
C ASN A 80 -10.13 1.13 18.15
N ALA A 81 -10.94 1.89 18.90
CA ALA A 81 -12.31 2.20 18.51
C ALA A 81 -12.46 3.34 17.48
N ASP A 82 -11.46 4.23 17.39
CA ASP A 82 -11.49 5.48 16.61
C ASP A 82 -10.37 5.56 15.54
N LEU A 83 -9.45 4.59 15.52
CA LEU A 83 -8.28 4.55 14.65
C LEU A 83 -7.93 3.10 14.27
N VAL A 84 -7.63 2.90 12.99
CA VAL A 84 -6.93 1.70 12.50
C VAL A 84 -5.79 2.12 11.57
N THR A 85 -4.61 1.59 11.82
CA THR A 85 -3.45 1.71 10.92
C THR A 85 -3.01 0.32 10.51
N GLY A 86 -2.79 0.11 9.21
CA GLY A 86 -2.19 -1.10 8.68
C GLY A 86 -1.13 -0.78 7.65
N ARG A 87 -0.21 -1.72 7.44
CA ARG A 87 0.94 -1.57 6.55
C ARG A 87 1.07 -2.74 5.59
N LYS A 88 1.42 -2.46 4.33
CA LYS A 88 1.74 -3.46 3.33
C LYS A 88 3.02 -3.09 2.58
N SER A 89 3.99 -4.01 2.59
CA SER A 89 5.28 -3.82 1.93
C SER A 89 5.33 -4.62 0.62
N PHE A 90 5.99 -4.06 -0.38
CA PHE A 90 6.11 -4.60 -1.75
C PHE A 90 7.56 -4.43 -2.23
N GLN A 91 8.08 -5.41 -2.96
CA GLN A 91 9.43 -5.35 -3.56
C GLN A 91 9.33 -5.49 -5.08
N PRO A 92 9.02 -4.39 -5.82
CA PRO A 92 8.84 -4.44 -7.28
C PRO A 92 10.14 -4.73 -8.06
N ALA A 93 11.30 -4.52 -7.44
CA ALA A 93 12.62 -4.88 -7.96
C ALA A 93 13.56 -5.19 -6.79
N ALA A 94 14.63 -5.95 -7.01
CA ALA A 94 15.52 -6.45 -5.96
C ALA A 94 16.03 -5.36 -4.99
N GLU A 95 16.35 -4.17 -5.51
CA GLU A 95 16.94 -3.05 -4.74
C GLU A 95 15.92 -1.98 -4.33
N VAL A 96 14.62 -2.18 -4.62
CA VAL A 96 13.55 -1.21 -4.39
C VAL A 96 12.50 -1.79 -3.45
N HIS A 97 12.39 -1.20 -2.26
CA HIS A 97 11.35 -1.54 -1.29
C HIS A 97 10.31 -0.42 -1.27
N VAL A 98 9.05 -0.77 -1.39
CA VAL A 98 7.91 0.16 -1.34
C VAL A 98 7.02 -0.25 -0.17
N GLU A 99 6.61 0.71 0.63
CA GLU A 99 5.80 0.49 1.81
C GLU A 99 4.57 1.39 1.74
N VAL A 100 3.38 0.82 1.87
CA VAL A 100 2.14 1.58 1.98
C VAL A 100 1.62 1.45 3.41
N GLU A 101 1.67 2.55 4.15
CA GLU A 101 0.95 2.69 5.41
C GLU A 101 -0.42 3.29 5.11
N PHE A 102 -1.48 2.64 5.58
CA PHE A 102 -2.86 3.08 5.42
C PHE A 102 -3.47 3.32 6.79
N ARG A 103 -3.87 4.55 7.06
CA ARG A 103 -4.48 5.01 8.29
C ARG A 103 -5.94 5.40 8.06
N ILE A 104 -6.82 4.93 8.93
CA ILE A 104 -8.24 5.25 8.95
C ILE A 104 -8.61 5.77 10.33
N VAL A 105 -9.27 6.93 10.39
CA VAL A 105 -9.80 7.54 11.61
C VAL A 105 -11.32 7.57 11.52
N CYS A 106 -11.99 6.99 12.51
CA CYS A 106 -13.45 6.94 12.62
C CYS A 106 -13.89 7.93 13.69
N ALA A 107 -14.48 9.05 13.30
CA ALA A 107 -14.88 10.11 14.21
C ALA A 107 -16.41 10.32 14.18
N ARG A 108 -17.03 10.44 15.36
CA ARG A 108 -18.47 10.71 15.46
C ARG A 108 -18.87 12.02 14.79
N GLU A 109 -19.95 11.99 14.02
CA GLU A 109 -20.52 13.19 13.42
C GLU A 109 -21.30 14.00 14.48
N GLY A 110 -20.80 15.18 14.83
CA GLY A 110 -21.30 16.00 15.93
C GLY A 110 -22.54 16.83 15.58
N GLY A 111 -23.73 16.21 15.54
CA GLY A 111 -25.01 16.88 15.31
C GLY A 111 -25.97 16.84 16.51
N LYS A 112 -26.57 17.98 16.89
CA LYS A 112 -27.54 18.08 18.03
C LYS A 112 -28.90 17.39 17.79
N SER A 113 -29.09 16.65 16.70
CA SER A 113 -30.41 16.13 16.28
C SER A 113 -30.41 14.71 15.72
N SER A 114 -29.27 14.06 15.55
CA SER A 114 -29.20 12.66 15.08
C SER A 114 -29.45 11.68 16.23
N LYS A 115 -30.63 11.05 16.23
CA LYS A 115 -30.92 9.87 17.07
C LYS A 115 -30.16 8.62 16.60
N GLN A 116 -29.79 8.57 15.31
CA GLN A 116 -28.86 7.59 14.76
C GLN A 116 -27.42 7.94 15.11
N GLN A 117 -26.59 6.92 15.31
CA GLN A 117 -25.14 7.11 15.44
C GLN A 117 -24.57 7.28 14.03
N SER A 118 -24.04 8.46 13.72
CA SER A 118 -23.31 8.73 12.48
C SER A 118 -21.82 8.85 12.78
N THR A 119 -21.00 8.25 11.93
CA THR A 119 -19.54 8.28 11.98
C THR A 119 -19.00 8.69 10.62
N VAL A 120 -18.03 9.59 10.62
CA VAL A 120 -17.24 9.96 9.45
C VAL A 120 -15.92 9.18 9.49
N ALA A 121 -15.64 8.41 8.45
CA ALA A 121 -14.37 7.71 8.28
C ALA A 121 -13.45 8.50 7.36
N PHE A 122 -12.30 8.92 7.88
CA PHE A 122 -11.23 9.60 7.16
C PHE A 122 -10.13 8.61 6.84
N ALA A 123 -9.77 8.46 5.56
CA ALA A 123 -8.82 7.47 5.07
C ALA A 123 -7.62 8.16 4.39
N THR A 124 -6.40 7.80 4.79
CA THR A 124 -5.16 8.38 4.25
C THR A 124 -4.10 7.30 4.08
N ALA A 125 -3.60 7.11 2.86
CA ALA A 125 -2.50 6.20 2.59
C ALA A 125 -1.23 6.95 2.20
N LEU A 126 -0.12 6.61 2.86
CA LEU A 126 1.23 7.12 2.59
C LEU A 126 2.05 6.01 1.94
N GLN A 127 2.67 6.31 0.80
CA GLN A 127 3.61 5.42 0.12
C GLN A 127 5.05 5.91 0.35
N ASP A 128 5.80 5.13 1.12
CA ASP A 128 7.23 5.29 1.28
C ASP A 128 7.98 4.44 0.25
N ARG A 129 9.02 5.03 -0.34
CA ARG A 129 9.94 4.33 -1.24
C ARG A 129 11.33 4.36 -0.64
N TYR A 130 11.95 3.20 -0.55
CA TYR A 130 13.31 3.02 -0.10
C TYR A 130 14.18 2.48 -1.25
N GLY A 131 15.31 3.14 -1.45
CA GLY A 131 16.34 2.71 -2.38
C GLY A 131 17.60 2.34 -1.62
N ILE A 132 18.34 1.36 -2.14
CA ILE A 132 19.66 1.02 -1.64
C ILE A 132 20.67 2.09 -2.09
N LYS A 133 21.40 2.67 -1.14
CA LYS A 133 22.61 3.45 -1.42
C LYS A 133 23.83 2.61 -1.04
N LYS A 134 24.63 2.22 -2.04
CA LYS A 134 25.96 1.64 -1.80
C LYS A 134 26.90 2.69 -1.23
N VAL A 135 27.39 2.45 -0.02
CA VAL A 135 28.38 3.30 0.64
C VAL A 135 29.73 2.60 0.62
N ASN A 136 30.66 3.06 -0.22
CA ASN A 136 32.03 2.56 -0.23
C ASN A 136 32.82 3.15 0.95
N ASN A 137 32.83 2.46 2.08
CA ASN A 137 33.60 2.87 3.25
C ASN A 137 35.05 2.34 3.17
N SER A 138 36.00 3.23 2.88
CA SER A 138 37.41 2.87 2.73
C SER A 138 38.16 3.03 4.07
N ALA A 139 38.44 1.91 4.75
CA ALA A 139 39.28 1.91 5.94
C ALA A 139 40.77 2.11 5.56
N SER A 140 41.31 3.31 5.80
CA SER A 140 42.74 3.58 5.62
C SER A 140 43.56 3.07 6.80
N LEU A 141 44.28 1.96 6.61
CA LEU A 141 45.26 1.48 7.57
C LEU A 141 46.57 2.27 7.41
N GLY A 142 46.88 3.11 8.38
CA GLY A 142 48.14 3.85 8.44
C GLY A 142 49.29 2.97 8.94
N VAL A 143 50.09 2.44 8.02
CA VAL A 143 51.40 1.86 8.35
C VAL A 143 52.44 2.98 8.45
N GLY A 144 53.26 2.94 9.50
CA GLY A 144 54.15 4.05 9.85
C GLY A 144 55.26 4.32 8.81
N ALA A 145 55.70 5.57 8.75
CA ALA A 145 56.86 6.10 8.01
C ALA A 145 56.88 5.97 6.47
N ILE A 146 56.10 5.07 5.85
CA ILE A 146 56.17 4.79 4.39
C ILE A 146 54.79 4.57 3.73
N GLY A 147 53.93 5.58 3.81
CA GLY A 147 52.72 5.71 2.97
C GLY A 147 51.51 4.90 3.42
N SER A 148 50.31 5.41 3.14
CA SER A 148 49.05 4.73 3.40
C SER A 148 48.69 3.77 2.28
N LEU A 149 48.29 2.54 2.62
CA LEU A 149 47.73 1.57 1.68
C LEU A 149 46.23 1.46 1.90
N SER A 150 45.44 2.15 1.07
CA SER A 150 43.99 1.99 1.02
C SER A 150 43.63 0.71 0.24
N LEU A 151 43.40 -0.39 0.96
CA LEU A 151 42.77 -1.57 0.36
C LEU A 151 41.24 -1.34 0.31
N PRO A 152 40.59 -1.36 -0.86
CA PRO A 152 39.14 -1.36 -0.93
C PRO A 152 38.63 -2.74 -0.49
N PHE A 153 38.33 -2.88 0.81
CA PHE A 153 37.57 -4.03 1.29
C PHE A 153 36.18 -3.98 0.65
N SER A 154 35.80 -5.04 -0.05
CA SER A 154 34.56 -5.13 -0.83
C SER A 154 33.31 -5.37 0.04
N GLY A 155 33.22 -4.68 1.17
CA GLY A 155 32.00 -4.55 1.97
C GLY A 155 31.16 -3.43 1.39
N SER A 156 30.30 -3.74 0.42
CA SER A 156 29.21 -2.83 0.05
C SER A 156 28.14 -2.90 1.13
N ASP A 157 28.19 -1.98 2.09
CA ASP A 157 27.09 -1.77 3.03
C ASP A 157 25.94 -1.11 2.25
N ASP A 158 24.90 -1.90 1.99
CA ASP A 158 23.68 -1.48 1.31
C ASP A 158 22.76 -0.75 2.30
N ALA A 159 22.98 0.55 2.44
CA ALA A 159 22.18 1.40 3.32
C ALA A 159 20.81 1.69 2.68
N MET A 160 19.74 1.17 3.29
CA MET A 160 18.37 1.46 2.87
C MET A 160 17.98 2.89 3.29
N VAL A 161 17.86 3.80 2.33
CA VAL A 161 17.51 5.20 2.57
C VAL A 161 16.14 5.48 1.97
N LYS A 162 15.27 6.17 2.73
CA LYS A 162 13.97 6.66 2.25
C LYS A 162 14.22 7.68 1.13
N VAL A 163 13.88 7.31 -0.11
CA VAL A 163 14.11 8.11 -1.32
C VAL A 163 12.90 8.94 -1.73
N ALA A 164 11.68 8.55 -1.33
CA ALA A 164 10.47 9.34 -1.49
C ALA A 164 9.43 8.98 -0.40
N SER A 165 8.50 9.90 -0.16
CA SER A 165 7.32 9.75 0.68
C SER A 165 6.21 10.52 -0.02
N GLU A 166 5.16 9.84 -0.46
CA GLU A 166 4.09 10.42 -1.27
C GLU A 166 2.74 9.95 -0.72
N THR A 167 1.82 10.87 -0.45
CA THR A 167 0.42 10.52 -0.16
C THR A 167 -0.21 9.94 -1.43
N LEU A 168 -0.88 8.79 -1.33
CA LEU A 168 -1.63 8.25 -2.45
C LEU A 168 -2.89 9.09 -2.69
N THR A 169 -3.06 9.56 -3.94
CA THR A 169 -4.17 10.39 -4.40
C THR A 169 -5.09 9.68 -5.41
N ASP A 170 -4.83 8.42 -5.75
CA ASP A 170 -5.67 7.63 -6.68
C ASP A 170 -7.06 7.38 -6.09
N GLU A 171 -8.08 8.04 -6.65
CA GLU A 171 -9.49 7.87 -6.26
C GLU A 171 -9.92 6.40 -6.29
N ARG A 172 -9.46 5.63 -7.29
CA ARG A 172 -9.80 4.20 -7.43
C ARG A 172 -9.18 3.34 -6.34
N PHE A 173 -8.15 3.81 -5.65
CA PHE A 173 -7.61 3.14 -4.48
C PHE A 173 -8.57 3.30 -3.29
N TYR A 174 -9.04 4.52 -3.02
CA TYR A 174 -9.97 4.81 -1.94
C TYR A 174 -11.36 4.21 -2.17
N ASP A 175 -11.91 4.30 -3.39
CA ASP A 175 -13.22 3.71 -3.71
C ASP A 175 -13.25 2.19 -3.47
N ARG A 176 -12.18 1.47 -3.85
CA ARG A 176 -12.05 0.03 -3.58
C ARG A 176 -11.93 -0.27 -2.09
N PHE A 177 -11.29 0.61 -1.31
CA PHE A 177 -11.22 0.47 0.14
C PHE A 177 -12.60 0.68 0.78
N PHE A 178 -13.31 1.74 0.42
CA PHE A 178 -14.63 2.04 0.97
C PHE A 178 -15.65 0.96 0.60
N ALA A 179 -15.68 0.47 -0.65
CA ALA A 179 -16.53 -0.66 -1.04
C ALA A 179 -16.27 -1.97 -0.26
N LEU A 180 -15.05 -2.17 0.26
CA LEU A 180 -14.76 -3.28 1.17
C LEU A 180 -15.25 -2.99 2.59
N LEU A 181 -15.11 -1.76 3.07
CA LEU A 181 -15.59 -1.29 4.37
C LEU A 181 -17.12 -1.43 4.44
N ASP A 182 -17.84 -0.94 3.43
CA ASP A 182 -19.31 -1.06 3.27
C ASP A 182 -19.75 -2.53 3.43
N ARG A 183 -19.15 -3.44 2.66
CA ARG A 183 -19.43 -4.89 2.73
C ARG A 183 -19.12 -5.52 4.09
N PHE A 184 -18.14 -4.99 4.84
CA PHE A 184 -17.83 -5.48 6.19
C PHE A 184 -18.70 -4.85 7.28
N LEU A 185 -19.40 -3.74 6.99
CA LEU A 185 -20.45 -3.16 7.86
C LEU A 185 -21.80 -3.84 7.64
N GLU A 186 -22.18 -4.09 6.39
CA GLU A 186 -23.43 -4.79 6.03
C GLU A 186 -23.43 -6.25 6.51
N GLY A 187 -22.24 -6.85 6.57
CA GLY A 187 -22.04 -8.23 7.02
C GLY A 187 -22.42 -9.28 5.97
N PRO A 188 -22.02 -10.55 6.17
CA PRO A 188 -22.58 -11.65 5.41
C PRO A 188 -23.99 -11.96 5.95
N GLU A 189 -24.99 -11.28 5.39
CA GLU A 189 -26.43 -11.46 5.69
C GLU A 189 -26.78 -10.88 7.08
N GLY A 190 -27.86 -10.11 7.23
CA GLY A 190 -29.23 -10.58 7.00
C GLY A 190 -29.84 -11.17 8.26
N GLU A 191 -29.00 -11.69 9.16
CA GLU A 191 -29.30 -11.98 10.56
C GLU A 191 -28.67 -10.82 11.39
N ALA A 192 -29.36 -9.71 11.67
CA ALA A 192 -30.66 -9.72 12.34
C ALA A 192 -30.74 -10.94 13.26
N GLU A 193 -29.91 -10.92 14.33
CA GLU A 193 -30.15 -11.73 15.52
C GLU A 193 -31.58 -11.41 15.96
N ALA A 194 -32.52 -12.22 15.49
CA ALA A 194 -33.90 -12.15 15.90
C ALA A 194 -33.85 -12.24 17.42
N PRO A 195 -34.41 -11.26 18.16
CA PRO A 195 -34.41 -11.33 19.61
C PRO A 195 -34.94 -12.71 19.97
N ILE A 196 -34.13 -13.51 20.67
CA ILE A 196 -34.58 -14.78 21.22
C ILE A 196 -35.61 -14.40 22.25
N GLU A 197 -36.85 -14.28 21.79
CA GLU A 197 -38.02 -14.00 22.59
C GLU A 197 -38.08 -15.15 23.58
N THR A 198 -37.60 -14.86 24.78
CA THR A 198 -37.42 -15.86 25.81
C THR A 198 -38.81 -16.11 26.38
N GLU A 199 -39.59 -16.90 25.64
CA GLU A 199 -40.82 -17.53 26.12
C GLU A 199 -40.48 -18.11 27.47
N THR A 200 -41.00 -17.48 28.52
CA THR A 200 -40.75 -17.89 29.89
C THR A 200 -41.35 -19.28 30.07
N PRO A 201 -40.55 -20.35 30.23
CA PRO A 201 -41.10 -21.66 30.48
C PRO A 201 -41.66 -21.61 31.90
N ALA A 202 -42.99 -21.71 32.01
CA ALA A 202 -43.68 -21.67 33.28
C ALA A 202 -43.13 -22.75 34.23
N ALA A 203 -43.08 -22.44 35.52
CA ALA A 203 -42.39 -23.25 36.51
C ALA A 203 -42.92 -24.69 36.60
N SER A 204 -42.00 -25.65 36.52
CA SER A 204 -42.17 -27.01 37.05
C SER A 204 -40.91 -27.43 37.79
N SER A 205 -41.02 -27.61 39.10
CA SER A 205 -39.92 -27.84 40.04
C SER A 205 -39.10 -29.11 39.76
N PRO A 206 -37.78 -29.13 40.02
CA PRO A 206 -36.98 -30.34 39.92
C PRO A 206 -37.14 -31.23 41.16
N THR A 207 -37.77 -32.39 40.99
CA THR A 207 -37.70 -33.48 41.97
C THR A 207 -36.47 -34.35 41.70
N ALA A 208 -35.59 -34.46 42.71
CA ALA A 208 -34.59 -35.50 42.94
C ALA A 208 -33.51 -35.76 41.86
N ALA A 209 -32.24 -35.58 42.26
CA ALA A 209 -31.10 -36.25 41.63
C ALA A 209 -31.17 -37.78 41.84
N PRO A 210 -30.48 -38.57 41.00
CA PRO A 210 -29.26 -39.19 41.54
C PRO A 210 -28.08 -39.35 40.57
N ALA A 211 -26.89 -39.38 41.19
CA ALA A 211 -25.68 -40.14 40.83
C ALA A 211 -25.02 -39.97 39.43
N ALA A 212 -23.71 -39.70 39.47
CA ALA A 212 -22.83 -39.63 38.31
C ALA A 212 -22.41 -41.01 37.77
N ALA A 213 -22.12 -41.07 36.47
CA ALA A 213 -21.33 -42.12 35.82
C ALA A 213 -20.28 -41.46 34.89
N PRO A 214 -19.11 -42.08 34.66
CA PRO A 214 -17.91 -41.36 34.23
C PRO A 214 -17.82 -41.10 32.72
N ALA A 215 -17.07 -40.05 32.35
CA ALA A 215 -16.74 -39.73 30.97
C ALA A 215 -15.79 -40.77 30.35
N THR A 216 -16.14 -41.27 29.17
CA THR A 216 -15.26 -42.08 28.33
C THR A 216 -14.32 -41.19 27.51
N THR A 217 -13.02 -41.24 27.80
CA THR A 217 -11.99 -40.62 26.97
C THR A 217 -11.64 -41.54 25.80
N PHE A 218 -11.78 -41.04 24.56
CA PHE A 218 -11.30 -41.73 23.37
C PHE A 218 -9.80 -41.47 23.19
N PRO A 219 -8.96 -42.51 22.97
CA PRO A 219 -7.53 -42.31 22.73
C PRO A 219 -7.30 -41.76 21.32
N VAL A 220 -6.52 -40.67 21.23
CA VAL A 220 -6.01 -40.15 19.95
C VAL A 220 -4.83 -41.01 19.52
N ASN A 221 -4.85 -41.55 18.31
CA ASN A 221 -3.77 -42.39 17.80
C ASN A 221 -2.54 -41.55 17.39
N SER A 222 -1.39 -41.80 18.02
CA SER A 222 -0.14 -41.10 17.71
C SER A 222 0.40 -41.53 16.34
N SER A 223 0.52 -40.57 15.41
CA SER A 223 1.08 -40.82 14.08
C SER A 223 2.58 -41.21 14.17
N PRO A 224 3.05 -42.28 13.49
CA PRO A 224 4.45 -42.67 13.55
C PRO A 224 5.34 -41.69 12.75
N ASN A 225 6.33 -41.13 13.44
CA ASN A 225 7.42 -40.37 12.80
C ASN A 225 8.18 -41.28 11.81
N ARG A 226 8.53 -40.77 10.63
CA ARG A 226 9.27 -41.53 9.61
C ARG A 226 10.49 -40.75 9.10
N GLY A 227 11.67 -41.23 9.50
CA GLY A 227 12.97 -41.04 8.83
C GLY A 227 13.46 -39.61 8.71
#